data_AF-A0A833X9B5-F1
#
_entry.id   AF-A0A833X9B5-F1
#
_cell.length_a   1.000
_cell.length_b   1.000
_cell.length_c   1.000
_cell.angle_alpha   90.00
_cell.angle_beta   90.00
_cell.angle_gamma   90.00
#
_symmetry.space_group_name_H-M   'P 1'
#
loop_
_entity.id
_entity.type
_entity.pdbx_description
1 polymer ?
#
loop_
_entity_poly.entity_id
_entity_poly.type
_entity_poly.pdbx_seq_one_letter_code
_entity_poly.pdbx_strand_id
1 'polypeptide(L)'
;MVTRSQPGIHKPNLKYAHYHTVVDLPKEPKTIRSTLNHAGLTKALQDEIQALQDNNTWTLVPRFPYMDVIGCKWVFKTKINADDTLNRLKACLVAKGFHQIDGVNYTKMLSPVIM
;
A
#
# COMPACT_ATOMS: atom_id res chain seq x y z
N MET A 1 15.57 55.92 -11.61
CA MET A 1 16.35 54.69 -11.42
C MET A 1 15.51 53.53 -11.92
N VAL A 2 15.78 53.04 -13.13
CA VAL A 2 14.94 52.04 -13.83
C VAL A 2 15.61 50.68 -13.69
N THR A 3 15.00 49.78 -12.93
CA THR A 3 15.46 48.38 -12.79
C THR A 3 14.87 47.55 -13.93
N ARG A 4 15.71 47.22 -14.92
CA ARG A 4 15.37 46.31 -16.02
C ARG A 4 15.39 44.87 -15.51
N SER A 5 14.24 44.29 -15.18
CA SER A 5 14.12 42.84 -14.99
C SER A 5 14.29 42.14 -16.33
N GLN A 6 15.32 41.30 -16.48
CA GLN A 6 15.48 40.48 -17.68
C GLN A 6 14.50 39.28 -17.65
N PRO A 7 13.80 38.99 -18.77
CA PRO A 7 12.99 37.79 -18.89
C PRO A 7 13.91 36.56 -18.89
N GLY A 8 13.63 35.57 -18.03
CA GLY A 8 14.32 34.28 -18.03
C GLY A 8 15.01 33.88 -16.71
N ILE A 9 15.05 34.75 -15.70
CA ILE A 9 15.59 34.37 -14.38
C ILE A 9 14.47 33.70 -13.57
N HIS A 10 14.29 32.40 -13.78
CA HIS A 10 13.53 31.55 -12.87
C HIS A 10 14.46 31.06 -11.76
N LYS A 11 14.41 31.71 -10.59
CA LYS A 11 15.03 31.18 -9.37
C LYS A 11 14.01 30.25 -8.71
N PRO A 12 14.13 28.92 -8.82
CA PRO A 12 13.24 28.03 -8.10
C PRO A 12 13.39 28.33 -6.61
N ASN A 13 12.26 28.54 -5.93
CA ASN A 13 12.24 28.76 -4.50
C ASN A 13 12.82 27.51 -3.83
N LEU A 14 13.98 27.64 -3.16
CA LEU A 14 14.72 26.51 -2.59
C LEU A 14 13.87 25.70 -1.60
N LYS A 15 12.84 26.33 -1.00
CA LYS A 15 11.86 25.67 -0.12
C LYS A 15 11.02 24.60 -0.82
N TYR A 16 10.86 24.69 -2.15
CA TYR A 16 10.10 23.78 -2.99
C TYR A 16 10.97 23.12 -4.07
N ALA A 17 12.28 23.37 -4.05
CA ALA A 17 13.22 22.67 -4.90
C ALA A 17 13.40 21.25 -4.33
N HIS A 18 12.42 20.38 -4.58
CA HIS A 18 12.57 18.94 -4.38
C HIS A 18 13.63 18.44 -5.36
N TYR A 19 14.88 18.48 -4.95
CA TYR A 19 15.86 17.50 -5.42
C TYR A 19 15.35 16.16 -4.90
N HIS A 20 14.53 15.47 -5.68
CA HIS A 20 14.35 14.05 -5.47
C HIS A 20 15.73 13.44 -5.71
N THR A 21 16.47 13.19 -4.63
CA THR A 21 17.44 12.09 -4.61
C THR A 21 16.65 10.90 -5.16
N VAL A 22 17.02 10.44 -6.35
CA VAL A 22 16.43 9.25 -6.95
C VAL A 22 16.92 8.09 -6.10
N VAL A 23 16.26 7.88 -4.95
CA VAL A 23 16.40 6.65 -4.21
C VAL A 23 15.71 5.62 -5.10
N ASP A 24 16.47 4.65 -5.58
CA ASP A 24 15.96 3.49 -6.33
C ASP A 24 15.06 2.66 -5.39
N LEU A 25 13.85 3.17 -5.18
CA LEU A 25 12.83 2.49 -4.41
C LEU A 25 12.30 1.31 -5.25
N PRO A 26 12.05 0.14 -4.63
CA PRO A 26 11.38 -0.93 -5.32
C PRO A 26 10.01 -0.45 -5.78
N LYS A 27 9.82 -0.42 -7.10
CA LYS A 27 8.57 -0.02 -7.77
C LYS A 27 7.43 -0.84 -7.19
N GLU A 28 6.41 -0.16 -6.68
CA GLU A 28 5.26 -0.82 -6.05
C GLU A 28 4.63 -1.81 -7.05
N PRO A 29 4.68 -3.11 -6.76
CA PRO A 29 4.20 -4.11 -7.68
C PRO A 29 2.68 -4.12 -7.69
N LYS A 30 2.12 -4.28 -8.88
CA LYS A 30 0.66 -4.32 -9.08
C LYS A 30 0.09 -5.73 -8.95
N THR A 31 0.94 -6.75 -8.87
CA THR A 31 0.56 -8.16 -8.95
C THR A 31 1.36 -9.01 -7.97
N ILE A 32 0.71 -10.02 -7.40
CA ILE A 32 1.33 -10.99 -6.47
C ILE A 32 2.52 -11.71 -7.14
N ARG A 33 2.41 -12.05 -8.43
CA ARG A 33 3.50 -12.73 -9.16
C ARG A 33 4.79 -11.92 -9.16
N SER A 34 4.71 -10.60 -9.37
CA SER A 34 5.89 -9.74 -9.28
C SER A 34 6.42 -9.57 -7.84
N THR A 35 5.56 -9.74 -6.83
CA THR A 35 5.98 -9.60 -5.42
C THR A 35 6.73 -10.82 -4.93
N LEU A 36 6.35 -12.02 -5.41
CA LEU A 36 7.01 -13.28 -5.04
C LEU A 36 8.49 -13.31 -5.45
N ASN A 37 8.86 -12.57 -6.49
CA ASN A 37 10.24 -12.44 -6.94
C ASN A 37 11.09 -11.51 -6.05
N HIS A 38 10.46 -10.74 -5.15
CA HIS A 38 11.15 -9.79 -4.27
C HIS A 38 11.08 -10.27 -2.81
N ALA A 39 12.21 -10.73 -2.27
CA ALA A 39 12.29 -11.35 -0.94
C ALA A 39 11.64 -10.52 0.18
N GLY A 40 11.86 -9.19 0.19
CA GLY A 40 11.27 -8.30 1.21
C GLY A 40 9.75 -8.17 1.14
N LEU A 41 9.14 -8.35 -0.04
CA LEU A 41 7.68 -8.29 -0.21
C LEU A 41 7.05 -9.64 0.08
N THR A 42 7.73 -10.73 -0.28
CA THR A 42 7.36 -12.10 0.12
C THR A 42 7.30 -12.23 1.64
N LYS A 43 8.28 -11.65 2.35
CA LYS A 43 8.24 -11.60 3.82
C LYS A 43 7.03 -10.82 4.33
N ALA A 44 6.76 -9.62 3.79
CA ALA A 44 5.61 -8.82 4.19
C ALA A 44 4.26 -9.53 3.93
N LEU A 45 4.15 -10.32 2.86
CA LEU A 45 2.98 -11.18 2.59
C LEU A 45 2.80 -12.24 3.67
N GLN A 46 3.89 -12.92 4.03
CA GLN A 46 3.86 -13.97 5.03
C GLN A 46 3.54 -13.42 6.42
N ASP A 47 4.13 -12.28 6.79
CA ASP A 47 3.83 -11.58 8.03
C ASP A 47 2.34 -11.22 8.14
N GLU A 48 1.71 -10.74 7.05
CA GLU A 48 0.28 -10.44 7.03
C GLU A 48 -0.56 -11.71 7.20
N ILE A 49 -0.27 -12.79 6.46
CA ILE A 49 -1.01 -14.05 6.58
C ILE A 49 -0.90 -14.61 7.99
N GLN A 50 0.30 -14.60 8.57
CA GLN A 50 0.53 -15.04 9.94
C GLN A 50 -0.25 -14.18 10.94
N ALA A 51 -0.23 -12.86 10.79
CA ALA A 51 -1.02 -11.97 11.64
C ALA A 51 -2.53 -12.24 11.54
N LEU A 52 -3.05 -12.58 10.36
CA LEU A 52 -4.48 -12.96 10.20
C LEU A 52 -4.80 -14.27 10.93
N GLN A 53 -3.88 -15.24 10.90
CA GLN A 53 -4.01 -16.51 11.63
C GLN A 53 -3.93 -16.31 13.14
N ASP A 54 -2.94 -15.56 13.62
CA ASP A 54 -2.72 -15.28 15.05
C ASP A 54 -3.91 -14.52 15.66
N ASN A 55 -4.50 -13.60 14.89
CA ASN A 55 -5.69 -12.86 15.31
C ASN A 55 -6.96 -13.73 15.34
N ASN A 56 -6.93 -14.98 14.86
CA ASN A 56 -8.08 -15.88 14.76
C ASN A 56 -9.30 -15.22 14.09
N THR A 57 -9.06 -14.28 13.17
CA THR A 57 -10.12 -13.50 12.52
C THR A 57 -10.65 -14.18 11.26
N TRP A 58 -10.03 -15.28 10.83
CA TRP A 58 -10.34 -15.98 9.59
C TRP A 58 -10.38 -17.50 9.81
N THR A 59 -11.39 -18.15 9.24
CA THR A 59 -11.45 -19.60 9.12
C THR A 59 -11.58 -19.96 7.64
N LEU A 60 -10.88 -21.01 7.22
CA LEU A 60 -11.00 -21.50 5.86
C LEU A 60 -12.27 -22.34 5.74
N VAL A 61 -13.23 -21.88 4.95
CA VAL A 61 -14.52 -22.55 4.74
C VAL A 61 -14.63 -23.00 3.28
N PRO A 62 -15.14 -24.21 3.00
CA PRO A 62 -15.41 -24.64 1.63
C PRO A 62 -16.43 -23.72 0.95
N ARG A 63 -16.22 -23.45 -0.34
CA ARG A 63 -17.16 -22.66 -1.14
C ARG A 63 -18.35 -23.52 -1.57
N PHE A 64 -19.57 -23.06 -1.26
CA PHE A 64 -20.79 -23.63 -1.83
C PHE A 64 -21.21 -22.94 -3.14
N PRO A 65 -21.89 -23.64 -4.06
CA PRO A 65 -22.23 -23.09 -5.39
C PRO A 65 -23.09 -21.82 -5.37
N TYR A 66 -23.91 -21.66 -4.33
CA TYR A 66 -24.86 -20.54 -4.17
C TYR A 66 -24.29 -19.38 -3.36
N MET A 67 -23.04 -19.46 -2.90
CA MET A 67 -22.42 -18.37 -2.14
C MET A 67 -21.89 -17.29 -3.08
N ASP A 68 -22.28 -16.05 -2.80
CA ASP A 68 -21.64 -14.88 -3.38
C ASP A 68 -20.33 -14.60 -2.63
N VAL A 69 -19.20 -14.93 -3.29
CA VAL A 69 -17.88 -14.83 -2.70
C VAL A 69 -17.28 -13.47 -3.04
N ILE A 70 -17.06 -12.65 -2.02
CA ILE A 70 -16.36 -11.37 -2.19
C ILE A 70 -14.90 -11.64 -2.53
N GLY A 71 -14.48 -11.15 -3.69
CA GLY A 71 -13.07 -11.20 -4.07
C GLY A 71 -12.20 -10.35 -3.14
N CYS A 72 -10.95 -10.73 -2.99
CA CYS A 72 -9.93 -9.95 -2.28
C CYS A 72 -8.84 -9.47 -3.25
N LYS A 73 -8.00 -8.55 -2.79
CA LYS A 73 -6.83 -8.05 -3.51
C LYS A 73 -5.71 -7.71 -2.52
N TRP A 74 -4.48 -7.94 -2.95
CA TRP A 74 -3.30 -7.47 -2.22
C TRP A 74 -3.00 -6.00 -2.54
N VAL A 75 -2.72 -5.23 -1.49
CA VAL A 75 -2.25 -3.86 -1.55
C VAL A 75 -0.83 -3.82 -1.03
N PHE A 76 0.10 -3.34 -1.84
CA PHE A 76 1.50 -3.18 -1.46
C PHE A 76 1.80 -1.71 -1.28
N LYS A 77 2.58 -1.38 -0.26
CA LYS A 77 3.02 -0.02 0.01
C LYS A 77 4.45 -0.01 0.54
N THR A 78 5.31 0.80 -0.06
CA THR A 78 6.66 1.04 0.45
C THR A 78 6.63 2.22 1.40
N LYS A 79 7.07 2.03 2.65
CA LYS A 79 7.28 3.13 3.60
C LYS A 79 8.71 3.59 3.53
N ILE A 80 8.89 4.89 3.39
CA ILE A 80 10.18 5.60 3.43
C ILE A 80 10.31 6.38 4.73
N ASN A 81 11.54 6.52 5.22
CA ASN A 81 11.88 7.43 6.31
C ASN A 81 11.92 8.87 5.83
N ALA A 82 12.01 9.83 6.76
CA ALA A 82 12.24 11.24 6.43
C ALA A 82 13.58 11.46 5.72
N ASP A 83 14.53 10.54 5.92
CA ASP A 83 15.85 10.53 5.28
C ASP A 83 15.84 9.83 3.91
N ASP A 84 14.66 9.63 3.31
CA ASP A 84 14.40 8.92 2.05
C ASP A 84 14.87 7.45 1.97
N THR A 85 15.32 6.87 3.09
CA THR A 85 15.69 5.46 3.17
C THR A 85 14.47 4.54 3.29
N LEU A 86 14.57 3.31 2.79
CA LEU A 86 13.51 2.30 2.93
C LEU A 86 13.31 1.94 4.41
N ASN A 87 12.14 2.27 4.95
CA ASN A 87 11.76 1.90 6.31
C ASN A 87 11.20 0.47 6.34
N ARG A 88 10.11 0.24 5.61
CA ARG A 88 9.41 -1.05 5.62
C ARG A 88 8.58 -1.26 4.36
N LEU A 89 8.56 -2.50 3.89
CA LEU A 89 7.61 -2.97 2.88
C LEU A 89 6.35 -3.49 3.58
N LYS A 90 5.19 -2.99 3.18
CA LYS A 90 3.89 -3.39 3.73
C LYS A 90 3.07 -4.09 2.64
N ALA A 91 2.47 -5.22 3.00
CA ALA A 91 1.49 -5.93 2.19
C ALA A 91 0.21 -6.09 3.03
N CYS A 92 -0.95 -5.83 2.44
CA CYS A 92 -2.25 -6.00 3.10
C CYS A 92 -3.21 -6.76 2.20
N LEU A 93 -3.94 -7.72 2.77
CA LEU A 93 -5.01 -8.42 2.08
C LEU A 93 -6.34 -7.70 2.34
N VAL A 94 -6.96 -7.16 1.29
CA VAL A 94 -8.15 -6.33 1.42
C VAL A 94 -9.30 -6.92 0.60
N ALA A 95 -10.49 -7.00 1.21
CA ALA A 95 -11.70 -7.39 0.50
C ALA A 95 -12.12 -6.31 -0.52
N LYS A 96 -12.70 -6.72 -1.64
CA LYS A 96 -13.27 -5.80 -2.63
C LYS A 96 -14.60 -5.25 -2.12
N GLY A 97 -14.53 -4.20 -1.30
CA GLY A 97 -15.67 -3.66 -0.55
C GLY A 97 -16.82 -3.10 -1.38
N PHE A 98 -16.65 -2.87 -2.69
CA PHE A 98 -17.71 -2.35 -3.54
C PHE A 98 -18.89 -3.32 -3.77
N HIS A 99 -18.72 -4.61 -3.44
CA HIS A 99 -19.81 -5.59 -3.43
C HIS A 99 -20.19 -6.01 -2.00
N GLN A 100 -19.69 -5.34 -0.97
CA GLN A 100 -20.06 -5.67 0.41
C GLN A 100 -21.41 -5.07 0.76
N ILE A 101 -22.28 -5.90 1.29
CA ILE A 101 -23.58 -5.51 1.83
C ILE A 101 -23.52 -5.62 3.37
N ASP A 102 -23.85 -4.53 4.06
CA ASP A 102 -23.93 -4.50 5.52
C ASP A 102 -24.99 -5.49 6.02
N GLY A 103 -24.67 -6.20 7.10
CA GLY A 103 -25.53 -7.25 7.66
C GLY A 103 -25.55 -8.57 6.88
N VAL A 104 -25.01 -8.62 5.65
CA VAL A 104 -24.87 -9.85 4.86
C VAL A 104 -23.41 -10.31 4.83
N ASN A 105 -22.50 -9.41 4.46
CA ASN A 105 -21.10 -9.75 4.25
C ASN A 105 -20.18 -9.32 5.39
N TYR A 106 -20.61 -8.32 6.17
CA TYR A 106 -19.91 -7.90 7.38
C TYR A 106 -20.94 -7.38 8.39
N THR A 107 -20.60 -7.50 9.66
CA THR A 107 -21.44 -7.00 10.78
C THR A 107 -20.68 -5.99 11.63
N LYS A 108 -19.36 -5.89 11.43
CA LYS A 108 -18.48 -4.97 12.16
C LYS A 108 -17.41 -4.45 11.20
N MET A 109 -17.29 -3.13 11.14
CA MET A 109 -16.19 -2.47 10.43
C MET A 109 -14.99 -2.38 11.38
N LEU A 110 -13.89 -3.03 11.01
CA LEU A 110 -12.62 -2.80 11.68
C LEU A 110 -11.95 -1.60 11.00
N SER A 111 -11.69 -0.55 11.77
CA SER A 111 -10.87 0.57 11.28
C SER A 111 -9.49 0.02 10.90
N PRO A 112 -8.94 0.38 9.73
CA PRO A 112 -7.63 -0.10 9.32
C PRO A 112 -6.62 0.22 10.43
N VAL A 113 -5.90 -0.80 10.88
CA VAL A 113 -4.90 -0.71 11.94
C VAL A 113 -4.06 0.55 11.72
N ILE A 114 -4.21 1.49 12.65
CA ILE A 114 -3.44 2.72 12.68
C ILE A 114 -1.98 2.31 12.82
N MET A 115 -1.19 2.91 11.94
CA MET A 115 0.25 2.75 11.76
C MET A 115 1.03 3.18 12.99
#